data_AF-A0A1X7V1Z2-F1
#
_entry.id   AF-A0A1X7V1Z2-F1
#
_cell.length_a   1.000
_cell.length_b   1.000
_cell.length_c   1.000
_cell.angle_alpha   90.00
_cell.angle_beta   90.00
_cell.angle_gamma   90.00
#
_symmetry.space_group_name_H-M   'P 1'
#
loop_
_entity.id
_entity.type
_entity.pdbx_description
1 polymer ?
#
loop_
_entity_poly.entity_id
_entity_poly.type
_entity_poly.pdbx_seq_one_letter_code
_entity_poly.pdbx_strand_id
1 'polypeptide(L)'
;HHVLVINIFNNRHTVLSQSLCDSVGIARLLYGERMLTQEAVSRVVSASPSISNQREALLTAVKKAVQTDPNSLHTFANVLCTISTNVSLGQTILDDISKYFPTPEVSVVPETIKDHDVVPQDTSPSDGAVASNLLSQPLSPQDLTNVQDKDMKHIIATTQLALEDDEQDTGVPYTLENY
;
A
#
# COMPACT_ATOMS: atom_id res chain seq x y z
N HIS A 1 -13.82 -14.37 -13.15
CA HIS A 1 -13.00 -13.20 -12.75
C HIS A 1 -13.33 -12.72 -11.34
N HIS A 2 -14.50 -12.12 -11.11
CA HIS A 2 -14.86 -11.53 -9.81
C HIS A 2 -14.76 -12.49 -8.59
N VAL A 3 -15.21 -13.74 -8.74
CA VAL A 3 -15.11 -14.79 -7.70
C VAL A 3 -13.64 -15.12 -7.35
N LEU A 4 -12.73 -15.09 -8.33
CA LEU A 4 -11.31 -15.39 -8.11
C LEU A 4 -10.63 -14.28 -7.31
N VAL A 5 -10.91 -13.01 -7.61
CA VAL A 5 -10.37 -11.86 -6.87
C VAL A 5 -10.79 -11.89 -5.40
N ILE A 6 -12.06 -12.20 -5.14
CA ILE A 6 -12.58 -12.37 -3.77
C ILE A 6 -11.90 -13.55 -3.07
N ASN A 7 -11.61 -14.65 -3.78
CA ASN A 7 -10.92 -15.80 -3.21
C ASN A 7 -9.47 -15.47 -2.83
N ILE A 8 -8.74 -14.74 -3.68
CA ILE A 8 -7.39 -14.23 -3.36
C ILE A 8 -7.44 -13.40 -2.08
N PHE A 9 -8.37 -12.45 -1.99
CA PHE A 9 -8.53 -11.61 -0.81
C PHE A 9 -8.83 -12.44 0.46
N ASN A 10 -9.78 -13.37 0.40
CA ASN A 10 -10.15 -14.20 1.54
C ASN A 10 -8.97 -15.09 2.01
N ASN A 11 -8.19 -15.64 1.09
CA ASN A 11 -7.02 -16.47 1.42
C ASN A 11 -5.92 -15.68 2.15
N ARG A 12 -5.83 -14.37 1.90
CA ARG A 12 -4.84 -13.48 2.52
C ARG A 12 -5.39 -12.74 3.74
N HIS A 13 -6.67 -12.88 4.06
CA HIS A 13 -7.35 -12.09 5.09
C HIS A 13 -6.71 -12.20 6.48
N THR A 14 -6.34 -13.41 6.91
CA THR A 14 -5.70 -13.63 8.22
C THR A 14 -4.33 -12.95 8.32
N VAL A 15 -3.56 -12.97 7.24
CA VAL A 15 -2.24 -12.30 7.20
C VAL A 15 -2.44 -10.79 7.20
N LEU A 16 -3.37 -10.29 6.38
CA LEU A 16 -3.72 -8.88 6.32
C LEU A 16 -4.18 -8.35 7.69
N SER A 17 -5.04 -9.07 8.40
CA SER A 17 -5.53 -8.63 9.72
C SER A 17 -4.42 -8.58 10.78
N GLN A 18 -3.28 -9.25 10.56
CA GLN A 18 -2.13 -9.21 11.47
C GLN A 18 -1.13 -8.11 11.09
N SER A 19 -0.91 -7.90 9.79
CA SER A 19 0.12 -6.99 9.27
C SER A 19 -0.29 -5.51 9.20
N LEU A 20 -1.59 -5.19 9.17
CA LEU A 20 -2.07 -3.80 9.02
C LEU A 20 -1.97 -3.01 10.34
N CYS A 21 -0.83 -2.40 10.61
CA CYS A 21 -0.59 -1.64 11.84
C CYS A 21 -1.17 -0.21 11.83
N ASP A 22 -1.34 0.41 10.66
CA ASP A 22 -1.94 1.75 10.52
C ASP A 22 -3.19 1.71 9.63
N SER A 23 -4.28 1.19 10.19
CA SER A 23 -5.53 0.99 9.44
C SER A 23 -6.15 2.32 8.98
N VAL A 24 -6.02 3.39 9.78
CA VAL A 24 -6.56 4.72 9.43
C VAL A 24 -5.74 5.38 8.32
N GLY A 25 -4.40 5.34 8.41
CA GLY A 25 -3.54 5.86 7.36
C GLY A 25 -3.77 5.14 6.03
N ILE A 26 -3.88 3.82 6.06
CA ILE A 26 -4.18 3.00 4.87
C ILE A 26 -5.55 3.35 4.29
N ALA A 27 -6.58 3.50 5.13
CA ALA A 27 -7.91 3.90 4.66
C ALA A 27 -7.90 5.25 3.93
N ARG A 28 -7.10 6.21 4.42
CA ARG A 28 -6.95 7.53 3.78
C ARG A 28 -6.23 7.44 2.43
N LEU A 29 -5.18 6.62 2.33
CA LEU A 29 -4.49 6.38 1.05
C LEU A 29 -5.45 5.76 0.02
N LEU A 30 -6.22 4.76 0.42
CA LEU A 30 -7.20 4.09 -0.46
C LEU A 30 -8.35 5.00 -0.87
N TYR A 31 -8.71 5.99 -0.04
CA TYR A 31 -9.65 7.04 -0.42
C TYR A 31 -9.05 7.97 -1.48
N GLY A 32 -7.77 8.33 -1.36
CA GLY A 32 -7.03 9.08 -2.39
C GLY A 32 -7.00 8.37 -3.74
N GLU A 33 -6.84 7.04 -3.71
CA GLU A 33 -6.92 6.16 -4.89
C GLU A 33 -8.36 5.90 -5.39
N ARG A 34 -9.36 6.58 -4.81
CA ARG A 34 -10.80 6.43 -5.12
C ARG A 34 -11.35 5.02 -4.96
N MET A 35 -10.64 4.15 -4.23
CA MET A 35 -11.06 2.79 -3.97
C MET A 35 -12.07 2.71 -2.81
N LEU A 36 -11.89 3.54 -1.78
CA LEU A 36 -12.81 3.65 -0.65
C LEU A 36 -13.65 4.92 -0.73
N THR A 37 -14.85 4.87 -0.17
CA THR A 37 -15.70 6.05 0.04
C THR A 37 -15.34 6.76 1.34
N GLN A 38 -15.71 8.04 1.46
CA GLN A 38 -15.53 8.79 2.71
C GLN A 38 -16.24 8.11 3.88
N GLU A 39 -17.42 7.52 3.63
CA GLU A 39 -18.16 6.77 4.63
C GLU A 39 -17.36 5.57 5.17
N ALA A 40 -16.69 4.83 4.29
CA ALA A 40 -15.84 3.72 4.68
C ALA A 40 -14.66 4.19 5.55
N VAL A 41 -14.03 5.31 5.18
CA VAL A 41 -12.94 5.91 5.99
C VAL A 41 -13.45 6.33 7.36
N SER A 42 -14.61 7.00 7.43
CA SER A 42 -15.20 7.42 8.69
C SER A 42 -15.49 6.24 9.62
N ARG A 43 -15.96 5.11 9.08
CA ARG A 43 -16.18 3.88 9.86
C ARG A 43 -14.87 3.36 10.47
N VAL A 44 -13.78 3.34 9.70
CA VAL A 44 -12.45 2.93 10.20
C VAL A 44 -11.98 3.87 11.30
N VAL A 45 -12.10 5.19 11.12
CA VAL A 45 -11.69 6.18 12.13
C VAL A 45 -12.53 6.03 13.41
N SER A 46 -13.84 5.81 13.28
CA SER A 46 -14.75 5.66 14.42
C SER A 46 -14.54 4.38 15.24
N ALA A 47 -13.84 3.38 14.68
CA ALA A 47 -13.50 2.14 15.39
C ALA A 47 -12.35 2.30 16.42
N SER A 48 -11.79 3.50 16.54
CA SER A 48 -10.83 3.90 17.59
C SER A 48 -11.42 3.75 19.00
N PRO A 49 -10.62 3.36 20.02
CA PRO A 49 -9.17 3.12 20.00
C PRO A 49 -8.76 1.68 19.67
N SER A 50 -9.70 0.79 19.33
CA SER A 50 -9.39 -0.63 19.10
C SER A 50 -8.71 -0.85 17.74
N ILE A 51 -7.42 -1.15 17.75
CA ILE A 51 -6.66 -1.52 16.53
C ILE A 51 -7.30 -2.71 15.81
N SER A 52 -7.79 -3.69 16.58
CA SER A 52 -8.47 -4.86 16.00
C SER A 52 -9.73 -4.45 15.24
N ASN A 53 -10.55 -3.57 15.82
CA ASN A 53 -11.79 -3.13 15.19
C ASN A 53 -11.50 -2.26 13.95
N GLN A 54 -10.45 -1.44 13.98
CA GLN A 54 -10.02 -0.66 12.81
C GLN A 54 -9.58 -1.56 11.65
N ARG A 55 -8.81 -2.62 11.95
CA ARG A 55 -8.37 -3.61 10.95
C ARG A 55 -9.57 -4.31 10.33
N GLU A 56 -10.51 -4.77 11.15
CA GLU A 56 -11.73 -5.43 10.68
C GLU A 56 -12.60 -4.49 9.82
N ALA A 57 -12.78 -3.24 10.26
CA ALA A 57 -13.53 -2.23 9.52
C ALA A 57 -12.88 -1.94 8.15
N LEU A 58 -11.54 -1.81 8.11
CA LEU A 58 -10.78 -1.60 6.88
C LEU A 58 -10.92 -2.80 5.94
N LEU A 59 -10.69 -4.02 6.43
CA LEU A 59 -10.78 -5.24 5.61
C LEU A 59 -12.18 -5.49 5.09
N THR A 60 -13.21 -5.17 5.87
CA THR A 60 -14.60 -5.20 5.43
C THR A 60 -14.84 -4.19 4.30
N ALA A 61 -14.33 -2.96 4.43
CA ALA A 61 -14.45 -1.94 3.40
C ALA A 61 -13.73 -2.35 2.10
N VAL A 62 -12.49 -2.86 2.20
CA VAL A 62 -11.73 -3.37 1.05
C VAL A 62 -12.48 -4.52 0.38
N LYS A 63 -12.99 -5.48 1.14
CA LYS A 63 -13.79 -6.58 0.60
C LYS A 63 -15.00 -6.09 -0.18
N LYS A 64 -15.72 -5.09 0.33
CA LYS A 64 -16.85 -4.47 -0.37
C LYS A 64 -16.42 -3.74 -1.65
N ALA A 65 -15.29 -3.05 -1.64
CA ALA A 65 -14.75 -2.39 -2.84
C ALA A 65 -14.37 -3.43 -3.91
N VAL A 66 -13.70 -4.51 -3.52
CA VAL A 66 -13.36 -5.65 -4.40
C VAL A 66 -14.59 -6.33 -4.96
N GLN A 67 -15.69 -6.38 -4.19
CA GLN A 67 -16.99 -6.90 -4.66
C GLN A 67 -17.73 -5.95 -5.61
N THR A 68 -17.30 -4.70 -5.71
CA THR A 68 -17.94 -3.72 -6.60
C THR A 68 -17.11 -3.55 -7.87
N ASP A 69 -15.79 -3.52 -7.72
CA ASP A 69 -14.83 -3.42 -8.81
C ASP A 69 -13.65 -4.36 -8.57
N PRO A 70 -13.41 -5.35 -9.46
CA PRO A 70 -12.29 -6.28 -9.32
C PRO A 70 -10.91 -5.59 -9.37
N ASN A 71 -10.79 -4.40 -9.99
CA ASN A 71 -9.53 -3.65 -10.00
C ASN A 71 -9.16 -3.09 -8.62
N SER A 72 -10.13 -3.00 -7.71
CA SER A 72 -9.89 -2.54 -6.34
C SER A 72 -8.85 -3.40 -5.62
N LEU A 73 -8.76 -4.71 -5.89
CA LEU A 73 -7.74 -5.54 -5.24
C LEU A 73 -6.32 -5.17 -5.71
N HIS A 74 -6.18 -4.83 -6.99
CA HIS A 74 -4.91 -4.37 -7.55
C HIS A 74 -4.50 -3.02 -6.95
N THR A 75 -5.44 -2.07 -6.87
CA THR A 75 -5.21 -0.78 -6.22
C THR A 75 -4.82 -0.95 -4.74
N PHE A 76 -5.53 -1.80 -4.01
CA PHE A 76 -5.21 -2.12 -2.63
C PHE A 76 -3.78 -2.66 -2.48
N ALA A 77 -3.39 -3.60 -3.33
CA ALA A 77 -2.06 -4.19 -3.31
C ALA A 77 -0.97 -3.16 -3.63
N ASN A 78 -1.20 -2.27 -4.60
CA ASN A 78 -0.30 -1.15 -4.89
C ASN A 78 -0.11 -0.23 -3.68
N VAL A 79 -1.19 0.13 -2.98
CA VAL A 79 -1.08 0.94 -1.76
C VAL A 79 -0.28 0.21 -0.69
N LEU A 80 -0.47 -1.10 -0.50
CA LEU A 80 0.37 -1.88 0.42
C LEU A 80 1.84 -1.87 0.03
N CYS A 81 2.16 -1.86 -1.28
CA CYS A 81 3.53 -1.72 -1.78
C CYS A 81 4.17 -0.37 -1.47
N THR A 82 3.39 0.68 -1.21
CA THR A 82 3.93 1.99 -0.79
C THR A 82 4.32 2.01 0.70
N ILE A 83 3.86 1.03 1.48
CA ILE A 83 4.07 0.97 2.92
C ILE A 83 5.20 -0.01 3.20
N SER A 84 6.33 0.50 3.68
CA SER A 84 7.57 -0.27 3.89
C SER A 84 7.37 -1.58 4.66
N THR A 85 6.46 -1.62 5.63
CA THR A 85 6.16 -2.82 6.44
C THR A 85 5.27 -3.84 5.74
N ASN A 86 4.60 -3.47 4.65
CA ASN A 86 3.66 -4.31 3.91
C ASN A 86 4.05 -4.57 2.45
N VAL A 87 5.24 -4.14 2.02
CA VAL A 87 5.69 -4.28 0.62
C VAL A 87 5.63 -5.72 0.13
N SER A 88 6.16 -6.66 0.92
CA SER A 88 6.16 -8.08 0.56
C SER A 88 4.74 -8.65 0.47
N LEU A 89 3.83 -8.20 1.33
CA LEU A 89 2.43 -8.62 1.32
C LEU A 89 1.69 -8.05 0.11
N GLY A 90 1.89 -6.77 -0.20
CA GLY A 90 1.37 -6.13 -1.41
C GLY A 90 1.85 -6.86 -2.67
N GLN A 91 3.15 -7.13 -2.77
CA GLN A 91 3.73 -7.84 -3.91
C GLN A 91 3.16 -9.25 -4.07
N THR A 92 3.03 -10.00 -2.97
CA THR A 92 2.44 -11.34 -2.99
C THR A 92 1.01 -11.33 -3.53
N ILE A 93 0.21 -10.30 -3.19
CA ILE A 93 -1.15 -10.15 -3.71
C ILE A 93 -1.12 -9.80 -5.21
N LEU A 94 -0.22 -8.92 -5.65
CA LEU A 94 -0.04 -8.61 -7.08
C LEU A 94 0.37 -9.85 -7.89
N ASP A 95 1.26 -10.67 -7.35
CA ASP A 95 1.70 -11.92 -8.00
C ASP A 95 0.54 -12.92 -8.11
N ASP A 96 -0.27 -13.05 -7.04
CA ASP A 96 -1.50 -13.85 -7.07
C ASP A 96 -2.46 -13.31 -8.15
N ILE A 97 -2.67 -12.00 -8.24
CA ILE A 97 -3.51 -11.40 -9.29
C ILE A 97 -2.96 -11.73 -10.68
N SER A 98 -1.67 -11.48 -10.93
CA SER A 98 -1.03 -11.75 -12.23
C SER A 98 -1.19 -13.20 -12.67
N LYS A 99 -1.10 -14.15 -11.73
CA LYS A 99 -1.30 -15.58 -12.00
C LYS A 99 -2.72 -15.93 -12.48
N TYR A 100 -3.75 -15.28 -11.92
CA TYR A 100 -5.14 -15.55 -12.30
C TYR A 100 -5.67 -14.63 -13.40
N PHE A 101 -4.96 -13.54 -13.67
CA PHE A 101 -5.26 -12.53 -14.69
C PHE A 101 -4.00 -12.23 -15.52
N PRO A 102 -3.44 -13.23 -16.23
CA PRO A 102 -2.26 -12.99 -17.05
C PRO A 102 -2.63 -11.99 -18.14
N THR A 103 -1.94 -10.86 -18.17
CA THR A 103 -1.97 -9.98 -19.33
C THR A 103 -1.43 -10.78 -20.51
N PRO A 104 -2.14 -10.85 -21.66
CA PRO A 104 -1.59 -11.47 -22.85
C PRO A 104 -0.24 -10.81 -23.14
N GLU A 105 0.85 -11.58 -23.05
CA GLU A 105 2.13 -11.10 -23.52
C GLU A 105 1.92 -10.69 -24.98
N VAL A 106 2.10 -9.40 -25.28
CA VAL A 106 2.28 -8.97 -26.65
C VAL A 106 3.51 -9.71 -27.11
N SER A 107 3.29 -10.79 -27.87
CA SER A 107 4.32 -11.44 -28.64
C SER A 107 4.92 -10.36 -29.53
N VAL A 108 6.01 -9.75 -29.07
CA VAL A 108 6.94 -9.09 -29.95
C VAL A 108 7.56 -10.24 -30.73
N VAL A 109 6.85 -10.63 -31.79
CA VAL A 109 7.43 -11.41 -32.88
C VAL A 109 8.69 -10.65 -33.26
N PRO A 110 9.89 -11.23 -33.10
CA PRO A 110 11.05 -10.65 -33.75
C PRO A 110 10.71 -10.71 -35.24
N GLU A 111 10.51 -9.56 -35.88
CA GLU A 111 10.47 -9.49 -37.34
C GLU A 111 11.81 -10.06 -37.82
N THR A 112 11.83 -11.36 -38.12
CA THR A 112 12.91 -11.97 -38.87
C THR A 112 12.79 -11.43 -40.27
N ILE A 113 13.47 -10.30 -40.52
CA ILE A 113 13.75 -9.81 -41.86
C ILE A 113 14.66 -10.88 -42.49
N LYS A 114 14.06 -11.87 -43.15
CA LYS A 114 14.76 -12.76 -44.07
C LYS A 114 14.76 -12.12 -45.44
N ASP A 115 15.86 -11.43 -45.70
CA ASP A 115 16.71 -11.47 -46.90
C ASP A 115 16.07 -11.83 -48.25
N HIS A 116 16.20 -10.92 -49.21
CA HIS A 116 16.15 -11.20 -50.65
C HIS A 116 17.25 -10.39 -51.37
N ASP A 117 18.42 -11.02 -51.52
CA ASP A 117 19.28 -11.18 -52.72
C ASP A 117 19.45 -9.99 -53.70
N VAL A 118 20.66 -9.39 -53.72
CA VAL A 118 21.43 -9.03 -54.96
C VAL A 118 22.95 -9.08 -54.67
N VAL A 119 23.60 -10.13 -55.23
CA VAL A 119 24.96 -10.25 -55.85
C VAL A 119 26.25 -9.85 -55.08
N PRO A 120 27.33 -10.69 -55.12
CA PRO A 120 28.54 -10.54 -54.31
C PRO A 120 29.70 -9.82 -55.05
N GLN A 121 30.55 -9.10 -54.31
CA GLN A 121 31.97 -8.98 -54.66
C GLN A 121 32.87 -8.96 -53.43
N ASP A 122 33.81 -9.90 -53.47
CA ASP A 122 34.93 -10.12 -52.59
C ASP A 122 35.82 -8.87 -52.40
N THR A 123 36.25 -8.63 -51.16
CA THR A 123 37.68 -8.64 -50.83
C THR A 123 37.88 -9.08 -49.39
N SER A 124 38.88 -9.94 -49.22
CA SER A 124 39.16 -10.81 -48.06
C SER A 124 40.09 -10.11 -47.02
N PRO A 125 40.63 -10.79 -46.00
CA PRO A 125 40.23 -10.65 -44.59
C PRO A 125 41.35 -10.08 -43.68
N SER A 126 41.04 -9.69 -42.45
CA SER A 126 42.06 -9.69 -41.38
C SER A 126 41.43 -9.81 -39.99
N ASP A 127 41.66 -11.01 -39.45
CA ASP A 127 42.07 -11.32 -38.08
C ASP A 127 41.19 -10.94 -36.89
N GLY A 128 40.87 -12.00 -36.16
CA GLY A 128 40.03 -11.96 -34.98
C GLY A 128 40.72 -11.46 -33.72
N ALA A 129 39.88 -11.19 -32.73
CA ALA A 129 40.21 -11.40 -31.34
C ALA A 129 38.91 -11.56 -30.54
N VAL A 130 38.71 -12.79 -30.05
CA VAL A 130 37.85 -13.08 -28.92
C VAL A 130 38.45 -12.42 -27.67
N ALA A 131 37.66 -11.64 -26.93
CA ALA A 131 37.90 -11.41 -25.50
C ALA A 131 36.65 -10.86 -24.83
N SER A 132 36.07 -11.69 -23.97
CA SER A 132 35.16 -11.32 -22.90
C SER A 132 35.77 -10.23 -22.01
N ASN A 133 34.97 -9.26 -21.56
CA ASN A 133 35.06 -8.84 -20.17
C ASN A 133 33.77 -8.16 -19.69
N LEU A 134 33.10 -8.88 -18.78
CA LEU A 134 32.26 -8.30 -17.75
C LEU A 134 33.19 -7.66 -16.70
N LEU A 135 32.96 -6.41 -16.30
CA LEU A 135 32.66 -6.03 -14.90
C LEU A 135 32.65 -4.51 -14.67
N SER A 136 31.58 -4.08 -14.00
CA SER A 136 31.53 -3.09 -12.91
C SER A 136 31.89 -1.63 -13.16
N GLN A 137 30.87 -0.76 -13.11
CA GLN A 137 30.89 0.43 -12.26
C GLN A 137 29.51 0.69 -11.63
N PRO A 138 29.37 0.67 -10.30
CA PRO A 138 28.22 1.26 -9.62
C PRO A 138 28.42 2.79 -9.51
N LEU A 139 27.39 3.57 -9.86
CA LEU A 139 27.38 4.99 -9.52
C LEU A 139 27.23 5.13 -8.00
N SER A 140 28.27 5.64 -7.35
CA SER A 140 28.22 6.07 -5.94
C SER A 140 27.29 7.29 -5.78
N PRO A 141 26.52 7.36 -4.67
CA PRO A 141 25.80 8.58 -4.28
C PRO A 141 26.81 9.65 -3.85
N GLN A 142 26.67 10.87 -4.37
CA GLN A 142 27.42 12.01 -3.86
C GLN A 142 26.72 12.55 -2.61
N ASP A 143 27.52 12.69 -1.56
CA ASP A 143 27.23 13.36 -0.31
C ASP A 143 26.62 14.75 -0.51
N LEU A 144 25.46 14.99 0.11
CA LEU A 144 25.09 16.33 0.56
C LEU A 144 25.16 16.33 2.08
N THR A 145 26.34 16.63 2.60
CA THR A 145 26.54 16.90 4.02
C THR A 145 25.92 18.25 4.40
N ASN A 146 25.29 18.24 5.57
CA ASN A 146 25.34 19.32 6.55
C ASN A 146 24.31 20.47 6.42
N VAL A 147 23.17 20.31 7.09
CA VAL A 147 22.62 21.38 7.93
C VAL A 147 22.33 20.79 9.30
N GLN A 148 23.12 21.21 10.28
CA GLN A 148 22.81 21.07 11.69
C GLN A 148 21.61 21.95 12.01
N ASP A 149 20.53 21.37 12.51
CA ASP A 149 19.62 22.11 13.38
C ASP A 149 19.42 21.27 14.65
N LYS A 150 20.14 21.72 15.69
CA LYS A 150 19.90 21.33 17.07
C LYS A 150 18.64 22.08 17.51
N ASP A 151 17.83 21.41 18.33
CA ASP A 151 16.75 21.98 19.14
C ASP A 151 15.34 22.04 18.51
N MET A 152 14.67 20.89 18.48
CA MET A 152 13.25 20.87 18.88
C MET A 152 12.88 19.62 19.66
N LYS A 153 13.39 19.55 20.90
CA LYS A 153 12.91 18.65 21.96
C LYS A 153 12.11 19.46 22.96
N HIS A 154 10.87 19.78 22.62
CA HIS A 154 9.78 20.27 23.48
C HIS A 154 8.64 20.50 22.48
N ILE A 155 7.64 19.63 22.36
CA ILE A 155 6.41 19.71 23.16
C ILE A 155 5.87 18.29 23.39
N ILE A 156 6.18 17.70 24.54
CA ILE A 156 5.32 16.72 25.20
C ILE A 156 5.00 17.33 26.55
N ALA A 157 3.90 18.08 26.65
CA ALA A 157 3.16 18.41 27.88
C ALA A 157 2.25 19.62 27.65
N THR A 158 0.98 19.38 27.34
CA THR A 158 -0.10 20.30 27.73
C THR A 158 -1.32 19.47 28.05
N THR A 159 -1.24 18.77 29.17
CA THR A 159 -2.41 18.39 29.95
C THR A 159 -2.62 19.51 30.97
N GLN A 160 -3.89 19.88 31.19
CA GLN A 160 -4.41 20.77 32.26
C GLN A 160 -4.33 22.28 32.01
N LEU A 161 -5.49 22.87 31.65
CA LEU A 161 -6.17 23.94 32.39
C LEU A 161 -7.51 24.26 31.69
N ALA A 162 -8.59 23.66 32.18
CA ALA A 162 -9.95 24.22 32.15
C ALA A 162 -10.81 23.37 33.10
N LEU A 163 -10.46 23.40 34.39
CA LEU A 163 -11.46 23.31 35.45
C LEU A 163 -11.95 24.75 35.62
N GLU A 164 -13.08 25.07 35.00
CA GLU A 164 -13.89 26.17 35.49
C GLU A 164 -14.84 25.55 36.52
N ASP A 165 -14.48 25.79 37.78
CA ASP A 165 -15.41 25.85 38.90
C ASP A 165 -16.57 26.77 38.53
N ASP A 166 -17.77 26.22 38.44
CA ASP A 166 -18.98 26.97 38.81
C ASP A 166 -19.75 26.10 39.79
N GLU A 167 -19.30 26.19 41.04
CA GLU A 167 -20.06 25.83 42.23
C GLU A 167 -21.20 26.85 42.38
N GLN A 168 -22.39 26.47 41.94
CA GLN A 168 -23.66 26.94 42.50
C GLN A 168 -24.51 25.70 42.71
N ASP A 169 -24.38 25.06 43.87
CA ASP A 169 -25.32 25.24 44.97
C ASP A 169 -26.74 25.59 44.50
N THR A 170 -27.56 24.56 44.35
CA THR A 170 -28.87 24.56 45.01
C THR A 170 -29.26 23.10 45.23
N GLY A 171 -29.26 22.70 46.51
CA GLY A 171 -29.89 21.48 46.98
C GLY A 171 -31.31 21.33 46.42
N VAL A 172 -31.80 20.11 46.23
CA VAL A 172 -32.61 19.40 47.26
C VAL A 172 -32.39 17.88 47.14
N PRO A 173 -32.33 17.14 48.28
CA PRO A 173 -31.92 15.73 48.33
C PRO A 173 -32.96 14.72 47.84
N TYR A 174 -32.44 13.55 47.44
CA TYR A 174 -33.17 12.30 47.28
C TYR A 174 -33.98 11.95 48.54
N THR A 175 -35.30 11.82 48.41
CA THR A 175 -36.10 11.06 49.36
C THR A 175 -36.28 9.64 48.85
N LEU A 176 -35.75 8.72 49.63
CA LEU A 176 -35.90 7.27 49.53
C LEU A 176 -36.92 6.88 50.60
N GLU A 177 -38.16 6.56 50.21
CA GLU A 177 -39.16 5.83 51.03
C GLU A 177 -40.10 5.12 50.02
N ASN A 178 -40.04 3.80 49.87
CA ASN A 178 -40.61 2.71 50.70
C ASN A 178 -42.12 2.50 50.47
N TYR A 179 -42.42 1.31 49.93
CA TYR A 179 -43.71 0.57 49.85
C TYR A 179 -44.89 1.16 49.07
#